data_AF-A0AA35T045-F1
#
_entry.id   AF-A0AA35T045-F1
#
_cell.length_a   1.000
_cell.length_b   1.000
_cell.length_c   1.000
_cell.angle_alpha   90.00
_cell.angle_beta   90.00
_cell.angle_gamma   90.00
#
_symmetry.space_group_name_H-M   'P 1'
#
loop_
_entity.id
_entity.type
_entity.pdbx_description
1 polymer ?
#
loop_
_entity_poly.entity_id
_entity_poly.type
_entity_poly.pdbx_seq_one_letter_code
_entity_poly.pdbx_strand_id
1 'polypeptide(L)'
;MNPLVAARMRHIPVLPGADWRYLPNIEVRLSDGAWAKKLKYTHHDKRNGRDPNGSLRGVCSCAESKSCDPADKQFGTLIPWCLPHTGNRHNHWAGLYGRLEWDGFFSTTVTNPEPMGKQGRVLHPEQHRVVSVRECARSQGFPDTFRFFGNVLDKHRQVSSQPQTKLSTY
;
A
#
# COMPACT_ATOMS: atom_id res chain seq x y z
N MET A 1 -4.07 -14.64 -0.36
CA MET A 1 -4.00 -13.17 -0.09
C MET A 1 -5.11 -12.84 0.89
N ASN A 2 -4.84 -12.00 1.90
CA ASN A 2 -5.86 -11.60 2.89
C ASN A 2 -7.06 -10.90 2.18
N PRO A 3 -8.33 -11.31 2.43
CA PRO A 3 -9.51 -10.73 1.78
C PRO A 3 -9.63 -9.20 1.91
N LEU A 4 -9.27 -8.63 3.06
CA LEU A 4 -9.29 -7.19 3.28
C LEU A 4 -8.23 -6.48 2.42
N VAL A 5 -7.05 -7.07 2.28
CA VAL A 5 -5.98 -6.52 1.43
C VAL A 5 -6.40 -6.58 -0.05
N ALA A 6 -7.00 -7.68 -0.49
CA ALA A 6 -7.53 -7.79 -1.85
C ALA A 6 -8.65 -6.77 -2.10
N ALA A 7 -9.56 -6.57 -1.14
CA ALA A 7 -10.60 -5.54 -1.22
C ALA A 7 -10.00 -4.14 -1.34
N ARG A 8 -8.96 -3.81 -0.56
CA ARG A 8 -8.24 -2.53 -0.68
C ARG A 8 -7.67 -2.34 -2.07
N MET A 9 -6.93 -3.33 -2.60
CA MET A 9 -6.34 -3.26 -3.94
C MET A 9 -7.36 -3.01 -5.06
N ARG A 10 -8.57 -3.58 -4.94
CA ARG A 10 -9.66 -3.37 -5.91
C ARG A 10 -10.20 -1.93 -5.89
N HIS A 11 -10.19 -1.29 -4.73
CA HIS A 11 -10.71 0.06 -4.56
C HIS A 11 -9.67 1.17 -4.77
N ILE A 12 -8.40 0.82 -5.02
CA ILE A 12 -7.43 1.79 -5.52
C ILE A 12 -7.74 2.05 -7.01
N PRO A 13 -8.08 3.29 -7.40
CA PRO A 13 -8.43 3.59 -8.79
C PRO A 13 -7.25 3.34 -9.73
N VAL A 14 -7.56 3.07 -10.99
CA VAL A 14 -6.57 2.94 -12.08
C VAL A 14 -6.29 4.34 -12.62
N LEU A 15 -5.61 5.15 -11.81
CA LEU A 15 -5.22 6.52 -12.13
C LEU A 15 -3.74 6.72 -11.75
N PRO A 16 -2.95 7.45 -12.55
CA PRO A 16 -1.59 7.83 -12.19
C PRO A 16 -1.55 8.50 -10.81
N GLY A 17 -0.55 8.17 -10.00
CA GLY A 17 -0.40 8.69 -8.64
C GLY A 17 -1.35 8.11 -7.58
N ALA A 18 -2.36 7.31 -7.94
CA ALA A 18 -3.31 6.75 -6.98
C ALA A 18 -2.65 5.85 -5.93
N ASP A 19 -3.08 5.99 -4.68
CA ASP A 19 -2.61 5.23 -3.52
C ASP A 19 -3.68 5.15 -2.42
N TRP A 20 -3.32 4.71 -1.21
CA TRP A 20 -4.26 4.48 -0.11
C TRP A 20 -5.18 5.67 0.20
N ARG A 21 -4.77 6.90 -0.11
CA ARG A 21 -5.55 8.13 0.15
C ARG A 21 -6.82 8.20 -0.70
N TYR A 22 -6.88 7.41 -1.78
CA TYR A 22 -8.04 7.28 -2.66
C TYR A 22 -9.00 6.16 -2.22
N LEU A 23 -8.70 5.42 -1.14
CA LEU A 23 -9.61 4.40 -0.65
C LEU A 23 -10.91 5.04 -0.15
N PRO A 24 -12.08 4.55 -0.59
CA PRO A 24 -13.35 5.07 -0.13
C PRO A 24 -13.63 4.64 1.32
N ASN A 25 -14.20 5.54 2.13
CA ASN A 25 -14.63 5.21 3.49
C ASN A 25 -16.03 4.59 3.50
N ILE A 26 -16.12 3.35 3.01
CA ILE A 26 -17.38 2.61 2.84
C ILE A 26 -17.33 1.23 3.53
N GLU A 27 -18.50 0.64 3.75
CA GLU A 27 -18.59 -0.76 4.16
C GLU A 27 -18.54 -1.66 2.93
N VAL A 28 -17.81 -2.76 3.01
CA VAL A 28 -17.62 -3.69 1.89
C VAL A 28 -17.71 -5.12 2.39
N ARG A 29 -18.51 -5.96 1.72
CA ARG A 29 -18.52 -7.40 1.96
C ARG A 29 -17.28 -8.03 1.36
N LEU A 30 -16.51 -8.73 2.18
CA LEU A 30 -15.28 -9.41 1.80
C LEU A 30 -15.56 -10.80 1.22
N SER A 31 -14.56 -11.36 0.54
CA SER A 31 -14.69 -12.67 -0.14
C SER A 31 -14.86 -13.86 0.81
N ASP A 32 -14.43 -13.72 2.06
CA ASP A 32 -14.64 -14.70 3.14
C ASP A 32 -16.00 -14.54 3.85
N GLY A 33 -16.85 -13.62 3.39
CA GLY A 33 -18.15 -13.33 3.96
C GLY A 33 -18.12 -12.32 5.11
N ALA A 34 -16.94 -11.94 5.63
CA ALA A 34 -16.81 -10.89 6.62
C ALA A 34 -17.11 -9.50 6.03
N TRP A 35 -17.26 -8.50 6.89
CA TRP A 35 -17.49 -7.11 6.48
C TRP A 35 -16.32 -6.22 6.87
N ALA A 36 -15.83 -5.45 5.91
CA ALA A 36 -15.01 -4.29 6.19
C ALA A 36 -15.90 -3.13 6.65
N LYS A 37 -15.58 -2.53 7.79
CA LYS A 37 -16.33 -1.43 8.40
C LYS A 37 -15.82 -0.08 7.89
N LYS A 38 -16.65 0.96 8.02
CA LYS A 38 -16.18 2.35 7.87
C LYS A 38 -15.19 2.71 8.97
N LEU A 39 -14.14 3.44 8.59
CA LEU A 39 -13.23 4.09 9.52
C LEU A 39 -13.95 5.27 10.18
N LYS A 40 -13.90 5.33 11.51
CA LYS A 40 -14.48 6.41 12.29
C LYS A 40 -13.41 7.45 12.61
N TYR A 41 -13.69 8.71 12.28
CA TYR A 41 -12.88 9.85 12.67
C TYR A 41 -13.48 10.49 13.92
N THR A 42 -12.89 10.20 15.08
CA THR A 42 -13.46 10.50 16.40
C THR A 42 -12.83 11.74 17.06
N HIS A 43 -11.73 12.27 16.50
CA HIS A 43 -10.92 13.30 17.14
C HIS A 43 -10.69 14.49 16.21
N HIS A 44 -10.50 15.67 16.79
CA HIS A 44 -10.08 16.84 16.03
C HIS A 44 -8.59 16.74 15.68
N ASP A 45 -8.23 16.87 14.40
CA ASP A 45 -6.82 16.95 14.01
C ASP A 45 -6.40 18.42 14.05
N LYS A 46 -5.60 18.79 15.06
CA LYS A 46 -5.14 20.18 15.23
C LYS A 46 -4.34 20.70 14.03
N ARG A 47 -3.65 19.81 13.30
CA ARG A 47 -2.79 20.18 12.17
C ARG A 47 -3.57 20.25 10.86
N ASN A 48 -4.49 19.32 10.64
CA ASN A 48 -5.22 19.18 9.38
C ASN A 48 -6.64 19.77 9.40
N GLY A 49 -7.09 20.25 10.56
CA GLY A 49 -8.41 20.82 10.78
C GLY A 49 -9.55 19.83 10.51
N ARG A 50 -10.66 20.36 10.01
CA ARG A 50 -11.84 19.60 9.57
C ARG A 50 -11.85 19.48 8.05
N ASP A 51 -12.64 18.54 7.54
CA ASP A 51 -12.92 18.50 6.10
C ASP A 51 -13.88 19.65 5.68
N PRO A 52 -14.10 19.88 4.37
CA PRO A 52 -15.01 20.93 3.90
C PRO A 52 -16.46 20.81 4.40
N ASN A 53 -16.89 19.61 4.82
CA ASN A 53 -18.21 19.35 5.37
C ASN A 53 -18.27 19.49 6.90
N GLY A 54 -17.16 19.91 7.53
CA GLY A 54 -17.05 20.08 8.98
C GLY A 54 -16.79 18.77 9.75
N SER A 55 -16.55 17.66 9.06
CA SER A 55 -16.24 16.36 9.67
C SER A 55 -14.84 16.34 10.26
N LEU A 56 -14.67 15.54 11.32
CA LEU A 56 -13.39 15.31 11.98
C LEU A 56 -12.43 14.52 11.07
N ARG A 57 -11.13 14.69 11.31
CA ARG A 57 -10.04 14.04 10.55
C ARG A 57 -9.08 13.21 11.40
N GLY A 58 -9.14 13.36 12.73
CA GLY A 58 -8.33 12.59 13.67
C GLY A 58 -8.97 11.24 13.98
N VAL A 59 -8.14 10.20 14.08
CA VAL A 59 -8.56 8.82 14.41
C VAL A 59 -8.05 8.35 15.78
N CYS A 60 -7.34 9.21 16.49
CA CYS A 60 -6.70 8.95 17.78
C CYS A 60 -6.54 10.26 18.54
N SER A 61 -6.62 10.22 19.87
CA SER A 61 -6.34 11.33 20.79
C SER A 61 -5.02 12.07 20.52
N CYS A 62 -4.00 11.40 19.95
CA CYS A 62 -2.72 12.04 19.62
C CYS A 62 -2.83 13.12 18.53
N ALA A 63 -3.90 13.12 17.73
CA ALA A 63 -4.20 14.19 16.78
C ALA A 63 -4.50 15.53 17.48
N GLU A 64 -4.87 15.48 18.75
CA GLU A 64 -5.10 16.63 19.63
C GLU A 64 -3.88 16.95 20.52
N SER A 65 -2.71 16.37 20.23
CA SER A 65 -1.49 16.47 21.04
C SER A 65 -1.56 15.80 22.42
N LYS A 66 -2.45 14.80 22.59
CA LYS A 66 -2.53 13.95 23.79
C LYS A 66 -1.76 12.64 23.62
N SER A 67 -1.60 11.86 24.68
CA SER A 67 -1.11 10.48 24.60
C SER A 67 -2.12 9.58 23.88
N CYS A 68 -1.63 8.61 23.10
CA CYS A 68 -2.49 7.68 22.36
C CYS A 68 -3.34 6.82 23.30
N ASP A 69 -4.64 6.70 23.01
CA ASP A 69 -5.52 5.74 23.66
C ASP A 69 -5.55 4.41 22.87
N PRO A 70 -5.20 3.26 23.48
CA PRO A 70 -5.33 1.97 22.83
C PRO A 70 -6.75 1.64 22.33
N ALA A 71 -7.79 2.19 22.97
CA ALA A 71 -9.19 1.98 22.60
C ALA A 71 -9.56 2.66 21.26
N ASP A 72 -8.80 3.65 20.81
CA ASP A 72 -9.02 4.33 19.53
C ASP A 72 -8.67 3.46 18.31
N LYS A 73 -7.92 2.37 18.53
CA LYS A 73 -7.44 1.51 17.46
C LYS A 73 -8.59 0.75 16.81
N GLN A 74 -8.77 1.00 15.51
CA GLN A 74 -9.81 0.35 14.71
C GLN A 74 -9.22 -0.74 13.79
N PHE A 75 -9.96 -1.83 13.63
CA PHE A 75 -9.58 -2.99 12.81
C PHE A 75 -10.66 -3.31 11.79
N GLY A 76 -10.28 -4.04 10.73
CA GLY A 76 -11.23 -4.46 9.71
C GLY A 76 -11.82 -3.30 8.89
N THR A 77 -11.10 -2.18 8.76
CA THR A 77 -11.53 -1.03 7.96
C THR A 77 -10.87 -1.04 6.59
N LEU A 78 -11.57 -0.54 5.55
CA LEU A 78 -11.01 -0.45 4.21
C LEU A 78 -9.82 0.52 4.20
N ILE A 79 -10.01 1.75 4.69
CA ILE A 79 -8.90 2.68 5.00
C ILE A 79 -8.16 2.14 6.24
N PRO A 80 -6.87 1.76 6.15
CA PRO A 80 -6.15 1.24 7.32
C PRO A 80 -5.96 2.35 8.36
N TRP A 81 -6.52 2.16 9.57
CA TRP A 81 -6.49 3.15 10.67
C TRP A 81 -5.09 3.70 10.97
N CYS A 82 -4.06 2.86 10.85
CA CYS A 82 -2.68 3.26 11.13
C CYS A 82 -2.15 4.33 10.17
N LEU A 83 -2.69 4.45 8.95
CA LEU A 83 -2.20 5.43 7.96
C LEU A 83 -2.64 6.85 8.33
N PRO A 84 -3.92 7.15 8.61
CA PRO A 84 -4.29 8.45 9.20
C PRO A 84 -3.67 8.70 10.57
N HIS A 85 -3.50 7.67 11.41
CA HIS A 85 -2.95 7.83 12.76
C HIS A 85 -1.52 8.38 12.79
N THR A 86 -0.67 7.93 11.87
CA THR A 86 0.75 8.35 11.83
C THR A 86 1.11 9.15 10.57
N GLY A 87 0.17 9.40 9.66
CA GLY A 87 0.42 10.04 8.37
C GLY A 87 1.13 11.39 8.47
N ASN A 88 0.76 12.22 9.45
CA ASN A 88 1.40 13.53 9.68
C ASN A 88 2.91 13.44 10.00
N ARG A 89 3.39 12.28 10.48
CA ARG A 89 4.80 12.02 10.84
C ARG A 89 5.59 11.34 9.71
N HIS A 90 4.91 10.89 8.65
CA HIS A 90 5.49 10.08 7.59
C HIS A 90 5.08 10.55 6.18
N ASN A 91 4.99 11.88 5.98
CA ASN A 91 4.60 12.48 4.70
C ASN A 91 3.32 11.84 4.10
N HIS A 92 2.30 11.66 4.94
CA HIS A 92 1.02 11.04 4.61
C HIS A 92 1.12 9.64 4.02
N TRP A 93 2.22 8.92 4.28
CA TRP A 93 2.48 7.60 3.72
C TRP A 93 2.27 7.54 2.20
N ALA A 94 2.66 8.61 1.50
CA ALA A 94 2.47 8.72 0.07
C ALA A 94 3.09 7.50 -0.64
N GLY A 95 2.32 6.86 -1.51
CA GLY A 95 2.72 5.67 -2.25
C GLY A 95 2.34 4.33 -1.63
N LEU A 96 1.91 4.26 -0.35
CA LEU A 96 1.40 2.99 0.21
C LEU A 96 0.08 2.59 -0.46
N TYR A 97 -0.09 1.30 -0.76
CA TYR A 97 -1.12 0.78 -1.69
C TYR A 97 -1.11 1.46 -3.07
N GLY A 98 -0.01 2.13 -3.43
CA GLY A 98 0.09 2.81 -4.70
C GLY A 98 0.28 1.84 -5.86
N ARG A 99 -0.34 2.19 -7.00
CA ARG A 99 -0.10 1.53 -8.27
C ARG A 99 1.18 2.07 -8.91
N LEU A 100 1.89 1.19 -9.59
CA LEU A 100 2.89 1.59 -10.57
C LEU A 100 2.21 2.34 -11.71
N GLU A 101 2.99 3.16 -12.41
CA GLU A 101 2.54 3.94 -13.55
C GLU A 101 3.18 3.36 -14.82
N TRP A 102 2.44 3.33 -15.92
CA TRP A 102 2.95 2.81 -17.19
C TRP A 102 4.15 3.62 -17.70
N ASP A 103 4.09 4.95 -17.57
CA ASP A 103 5.17 5.87 -17.93
C ASP A 103 6.15 6.12 -16.77
N GLY A 104 6.01 5.37 -15.67
CA GLY A 104 6.83 5.49 -14.47
C GLY A 104 7.96 4.45 -14.41
N PHE A 105 8.50 4.29 -13.21
CA PHE A 105 9.53 3.30 -12.91
C PHE A 105 9.25 2.59 -11.58
N PHE A 106 9.90 1.44 -11.38
CA PHE A 106 9.88 0.74 -10.09
C PHE A 106 10.73 1.52 -9.08
N SER A 107 10.14 1.89 -7.93
CA SER A 107 10.81 2.73 -6.91
C SER A 107 12.09 2.11 -6.35
N THR A 108 12.09 0.81 -6.08
CA THR A 108 13.26 0.07 -5.59
C THR A 108 13.08 -1.42 -5.88
N THR A 109 14.18 -2.15 -5.96
CA THR A 109 14.16 -3.61 -6.09
C THR A 109 13.36 -4.27 -4.96
N VAL A 110 12.26 -4.92 -5.30
CA VAL A 110 11.27 -5.41 -4.33
C VAL A 110 11.62 -6.83 -3.85
N THR A 111 12.12 -6.94 -2.62
CA THR A 111 12.45 -8.21 -1.93
C THR A 111 11.19 -9.01 -1.54
N ASN A 112 10.11 -8.31 -1.24
CA ASN A 112 8.81 -8.85 -0.88
C ASN A 112 7.73 -7.76 -1.12
N PRO A 113 6.88 -7.89 -2.16
CA PRO A 113 5.92 -6.84 -2.52
C PRO A 113 4.76 -6.78 -1.52
N GLU A 114 4.90 -5.90 -0.53
CA GLU A 114 3.88 -5.63 0.48
C GLU A 114 3.27 -4.24 0.30
N PRO A 115 1.93 -4.10 0.15
CA PRO A 115 1.28 -2.80 -0.09
C PRO A 115 1.46 -1.77 1.03
N MET A 116 1.76 -2.21 2.25
CA MET A 116 2.04 -1.35 3.41
C MET A 116 3.54 -1.31 3.76
N GLY A 117 4.38 -1.99 2.98
CA GLY A 117 5.80 -2.04 3.21
C GLY A 117 6.50 -0.74 2.80
N LYS A 118 7.74 -0.56 3.26
CA LYS A 118 8.55 0.64 2.96
C LYS A 118 9.04 0.69 1.51
N GLN A 119 8.76 -0.34 0.70
CA GLN A 119 9.19 -0.48 -0.69
C GLN A 119 8.43 0.47 -1.66
N GLY A 120 7.35 1.10 -1.21
CA GLY A 120 6.60 2.08 -1.99
C GLY A 120 5.48 1.45 -2.84
N ARG A 121 5.41 1.84 -4.11
CA ARG A 121 4.34 1.46 -5.04
C ARG A 121 4.61 0.06 -5.59
N VAL A 122 3.79 -0.92 -5.21
CA VAL A 122 3.96 -2.34 -5.57
C VAL A 122 2.73 -2.97 -6.23
N LEU A 123 1.65 -2.20 -6.42
CA LEU A 123 0.47 -2.70 -7.14
C LEU A 123 0.68 -2.57 -8.65
N HIS A 124 0.15 -3.54 -9.39
CA HIS A 124 0.13 -3.49 -10.85
C HIS A 124 -0.62 -2.23 -11.33
N PRO A 125 -0.19 -1.59 -12.45
CA PRO A 125 -0.81 -0.36 -12.96
C PRO A 125 -2.32 -0.46 -13.13
N GLU A 126 -2.82 -1.60 -13.63
CA GLU A 126 -4.26 -1.83 -13.81
C GLU A 126 -4.83 -2.95 -12.93
N GLN A 127 -4.17 -4.11 -12.88
CA GLN A 127 -4.68 -5.30 -12.21
C GLN A 127 -4.74 -5.14 -10.68
N HIS A 128 -5.72 -5.77 -10.04
CA HIS A 128 -5.91 -5.71 -8.58
C HIS A 128 -5.03 -6.72 -7.83
N ARG A 129 -3.72 -6.66 -8.09
CA ARG A 129 -2.71 -7.53 -7.47
C ARG A 129 -1.40 -6.77 -7.27
N VAL A 130 -0.54 -7.35 -6.45
CA VAL A 130 0.87 -6.95 -6.41
C VAL A 130 1.59 -7.40 -7.68
N VAL A 131 2.72 -6.75 -7.96
CA VAL A 131 3.65 -7.21 -8.99
C VAL A 131 4.16 -8.62 -8.72
N SER A 132 4.27 -9.40 -9.78
CA SER A 132 4.74 -10.77 -9.79
C SER A 132 6.27 -10.85 -9.73
N VAL A 133 6.79 -12.03 -9.41
CA VAL A 133 8.24 -12.32 -9.47
C VAL A 133 8.83 -11.93 -10.83
N ARG A 134 8.13 -12.26 -11.93
CA ARG A 134 8.65 -12.01 -13.28
C ARG A 134 8.63 -10.52 -13.63
N GLU A 135 7.62 -9.77 -13.21
CA GLU A 135 7.60 -8.30 -13.37
C GLU A 135 8.77 -7.65 -12.61
N CYS A 136 9.04 -8.08 -11.37
CA CYS A 136 10.22 -7.63 -10.64
C CYS A 136 11.53 -8.05 -11.34
N ALA A 137 11.60 -9.27 -11.88
CA ALA A 137 12.79 -9.74 -12.57
C ALA A 137 13.09 -8.92 -13.83
N ARG A 138 12.06 -8.56 -14.61
CA ARG A 138 12.20 -7.68 -15.77
C ARG A 138 12.65 -6.28 -15.37
N SER A 139 12.16 -5.75 -14.24
CA SER A 139 12.61 -4.46 -13.73
C SER A 139 14.11 -4.44 -13.35
N GLN A 140 14.71 -5.61 -13.10
CA GLN A 140 16.15 -5.77 -12.84
C GLN A 140 16.97 -6.15 -14.08
N GLY A 141 16.32 -6.31 -15.24
CA GLY A 141 16.99 -6.68 -16.49
C GLY A 141 17.25 -8.19 -16.66
N PHE A 142 16.67 -9.05 -15.83
CA PHE A 142 16.82 -10.50 -16.04
C PHE A 142 16.18 -10.94 -17.36
N PRO A 143 16.83 -11.81 -18.13
CA PRO A 143 16.18 -12.43 -19.28
C PRO A 143 15.02 -13.32 -18.82
N ASP A 144 13.96 -13.40 -19.63
CA ASP A 144 12.78 -14.21 -19.31
C ASP A 144 13.12 -15.72 -19.20
N THR A 145 14.23 -16.15 -19.80
CA THR A 145 14.78 -17.51 -19.71
C THR A 145 15.45 -17.82 -18.36
N PHE A 146 15.80 -16.80 -17.56
CA PHE A 146 16.41 -17.01 -16.24
C PHE A 146 15.45 -17.74 -15.29
N ARG A 147 15.95 -18.78 -14.62
CA ARG A 147 15.18 -19.65 -13.74
C ARG A 147 15.43 -19.33 -12.28
N PHE A 148 14.37 -18.99 -11.56
CA PHE A 148 14.38 -18.82 -10.10
C PHE A 148 13.85 -20.09 -9.41
N PHE A 149 14.40 -20.43 -8.25
CA PHE A 149 14.07 -21.65 -7.52
C PHE A 149 13.44 -21.36 -6.15
N GLY A 150 12.79 -22.35 -5.54
CA GLY A 150 12.12 -22.20 -4.24
C GLY A 150 10.69 -21.67 -4.31
N ASN A 151 10.16 -21.22 -3.17
CA ASN A 151 8.80 -20.68 -3.09
C ASN A 151 8.74 -19.24 -3.64
N VAL A 152 7.53 -18.65 -3.70
CA VAL A 152 7.34 -17.29 -4.25
C VAL A 152 8.16 -16.23 -3.52
N LEU A 153 8.25 -16.31 -2.19
CA LEU A 153 9.05 -15.37 -1.38
C LEU A 153 10.55 -15.55 -1.62
N ASP A 154 11.02 -16.78 -1.76
CA ASP A 154 12.43 -17.07 -2.05
C ASP A 154 12.82 -16.52 -3.44
N LYS A 155 11.92 -16.66 -4.42
CA LYS A 155 12.13 -16.12 -5.77
C LYS A 155 12.18 -14.59 -5.77
N HIS A 156 11.29 -13.92 -5.04
CA HIS A 156 11.37 -12.46 -4.88
C HIS A 156 12.67 -12.02 -4.19
N ARG A 157 13.15 -12.76 -3.18
CA ARG A 157 14.45 -12.51 -2.57
C ARG A 157 15.60 -12.67 -3.57
N GLN A 158 15.61 -13.73 -4.37
CA GLN A 158 16.63 -13.96 -5.40
C GLN A 158 16.69 -12.82 -6.43
N VAL A 159 15.53 -12.36 -6.91
CA VAL A 159 15.44 -11.19 -7.82
C VAL A 159 16.06 -9.96 -7.17
N SER A 160 15.92 -9.80 -5.85
CA SER A 160 16.40 -8.62 -5.15
C SER A 160 17.86 -8.63 -4.73
N SER A 161 18.43 -9.81 -4.51
CA SER A 161 19.80 -9.96 -4.00
C SER A 161 20.87 -9.87 -5.07
N GLN A 162 20.49 -10.01 -6.34
CA GLN A 162 21.44 -10.00 -7.45
C GLN A 162 21.53 -8.59 -8.04
N PRO A 163 22.76 -8.09 -8.31
CA PRO A 163 22.93 -6.78 -8.91
C PRO A 163 22.25 -6.76 -10.29
N GLN A 164 21.66 -5.62 -10.65
CA GLN A 164 21.28 -5.32 -12.03
C GLN A 164 22.44 -5.79 -12.90
N THR A 165 22.20 -6.79 -13.75
CA THR A 165 23.22 -7.22 -14.71
C THR A 165 23.43 -5.99 -15.57
N LYS A 166 24.51 -5.23 -15.27
CA LYS A 166 24.93 -4.14 -16.14
C LYS A 166 24.96 -4.76 -17.53
N LEU A 167 24.36 -4.05 -18.49
CA LEU A 167 24.58 -4.25 -19.90
C LEU A 167 26.09 -4.36 -20.12
N SER A 168 26.63 -5.57 -20.02
CA SER A 168 27.94 -5.93 -20.53
C SER A 168 27.69 -6.18 -22.01
N THR A 169 27.39 -5.09 -22.72
CA THR A 169 27.56 -5.03 -24.15
C THR A 169 29.04 -5.29 -24.42
N TYR A 170 29.27 -6.31 -25.27
CA TYR A 170 30.55 -6.59 -25.92
C TYR A 170 31.15 -5.34 -26.55
#